data_AF-A0A1C5NVJ8-F1
#
_entry.id   AF-A0A1C5NVJ8-F1
#
_cell.length_a   1.000
_cell.length_b   1.000
_cell.length_c   1.000
_cell.angle_alpha   90.00
_cell.angle_beta   90.00
_cell.angle_gamma   90.00
#
_symmetry.space_group_name_H-M   'P 1'
#
loop_
_entity.id
_entity.type
_entity.pdbx_description
1 polymer ?
#
loop_
_entity_poly.entity_id
_entity_poly.type
_entity_poly.pdbx_seq_one_letter_code
_entity_poly.pdbx_strand_id
1 'polypeptide(L)'
;MAGYGVGSDAHIKVQTEALIERAENAKSAISTMENRLNEISQKVNQMSGYWEGEAADRARNLYQKQQEAMQKILQELKGYPDKLLTISGNYSTVEQANQNESGGLKNNIL
;
A
#
# COMPACT_ATOMS: atom_id res chain seq x y z
N MET A 1 6.83 36.87 -22.56
CA MET A 1 5.89 35.87 -22.00
C MET A 1 6.65 34.58 -21.80
N ALA A 2 7.08 34.27 -20.58
CA ALA A 2 7.67 32.98 -20.22
C ALA A 2 7.48 32.80 -18.71
N GLY A 3 6.48 32.02 -18.32
CA GLY A 3 6.09 31.85 -16.91
C GLY A 3 5.54 30.45 -16.60
N TYR A 4 5.83 29.46 -17.44
CA TYR A 4 5.44 28.07 -17.22
C TYR A 4 6.73 27.24 -17.14
N GLY A 5 7.14 26.86 -15.94
CA GLY A 5 8.31 26.00 -15.77
C GLY A 5 8.63 25.69 -14.31
N VAL A 6 8.42 26.65 -13.40
CA VAL A 6 8.78 26.47 -11.98
C VAL A 6 7.63 25.93 -11.14
N GLY A 7 6.37 26.15 -11.54
CA GLY A 7 5.19 25.75 -10.77
C GLY A 7 4.74 24.30 -10.97
N SER A 8 4.96 23.71 -12.15
CA SER A 8 4.53 22.34 -12.45
C SER A 8 5.42 21.29 -11.79
N ASP A 9 6.74 21.51 -11.82
CA ASP A 9 7.70 20.51 -11.34
C ASP A 9 7.66 20.34 -9.81
N ALA A 10 7.61 21.45 -9.09
CA ALA A 10 7.39 21.45 -7.64
C ALA A 10 6.05 20.81 -7.25
N HIS A 11 5.00 21.01 -8.05
CA HIS A 11 3.69 20.42 -7.78
C HIS A 11 3.70 18.89 -7.98
N ILE A 12 4.32 18.39 -9.04
CA ILE A 12 4.32 16.95 -9.32
C ILE A 12 5.26 16.19 -8.38
N LYS A 13 6.39 16.80 -7.99
CA LYS A 13 7.26 16.26 -6.94
C LYS A 13 6.47 16.06 -5.63
N VAL A 14 5.83 17.11 -5.13
CA VAL A 14 4.97 17.06 -3.92
C VAL A 14 3.87 16.00 -4.04
N GLN A 15 3.26 15.84 -5.21
CA GLN A 15 2.29 14.76 -5.44
C GLN A 15 2.93 13.37 -5.34
N THR A 16 4.15 13.20 -5.84
CA THR A 16 4.91 11.94 -5.77
C THR A 16 5.24 11.58 -4.33
N GLU A 17 5.74 12.53 -3.52
CA GLU A 17 5.99 12.27 -2.10
C GLU A 17 4.69 11.94 -1.33
N ALA A 18 3.61 12.65 -1.61
CA ALA A 18 2.31 12.38 -0.99
C ALA A 18 1.71 11.03 -1.42
N LEU A 19 2.05 10.50 -2.60
CA LEU A 19 1.67 9.15 -3.03
C LEU A 19 2.46 8.08 -2.28
N ILE A 20 3.77 8.28 -2.10
CA ILE A 20 4.65 7.39 -1.32
C ILE A 20 4.19 7.33 0.13
N GLU A 21 3.94 8.49 0.75
CA GLU A 21 3.47 8.56 2.14
C GLU A 21 2.14 7.81 2.34
N ARG A 22 1.18 8.01 1.43
CA ARG A 22 -0.10 7.31 1.46
C ARG A 22 0.06 5.80 1.26
N ALA A 23 0.96 5.37 0.39
CA ALA A 23 1.25 3.95 0.17
C ALA A 23 1.83 3.30 1.43
N GLU A 24 2.79 3.94 2.10
CA GLU A 24 3.40 3.45 3.33
C GLU A 24 2.40 3.43 4.50
N ASN A 25 1.57 4.47 4.64
CA ASN A 25 0.48 4.48 5.62
C ASN A 25 -0.52 3.34 5.39
N ALA A 26 -0.88 3.08 4.12
CA ALA A 26 -1.76 1.97 3.77
C ALA A 26 -1.13 0.61 4.09
N LYS A 27 0.16 0.39 3.79
CA LYS A 27 0.89 -0.82 4.18
C LYS A 27 0.88 -1.04 5.69
N SER A 28 1.14 0.01 6.47
CA SER A 28 1.14 -0.04 7.94
C SER A 28 -0.24 -0.43 8.49
N ALA A 29 -1.31 0.17 7.95
CA ALA A 29 -2.68 -0.15 8.33
C ALA A 29 -3.05 -1.60 7.99
N ILE A 30 -2.66 -2.09 6.80
CA ILE A 30 -2.87 -3.48 6.38
C ILE A 30 -2.13 -4.45 7.31
N SER A 31 -0.87 -4.18 7.62
CA SER A 31 -0.08 -5.00 8.57
C SER A 31 -0.73 -5.06 9.96
N THR A 32 -1.23 -3.92 10.43
CA THR A 32 -1.97 -3.85 11.70
C THR A 32 -3.24 -4.69 11.68
N MET A 33 -3.98 -4.68 10.56
CA MET A 33 -5.16 -5.53 10.40
C MET A 33 -4.78 -7.03 10.40
N GLU A 34 -3.74 -7.44 9.68
CA GLU A 34 -3.26 -8.83 9.67
C GLU A 34 -2.92 -9.32 11.08
N ASN A 35 -2.19 -8.51 11.85
CA ASN A 35 -1.84 -8.85 13.23
C ASN A 35 -3.09 -9.03 14.11
N ARG A 36 -4.06 -8.11 14.03
CA ARG A 36 -5.32 -8.21 14.79
C ARG A 36 -6.13 -9.44 14.42
N LEU A 37 -6.17 -9.82 13.15
CA LEU A 37 -6.86 -11.05 12.73
C LEU A 37 -6.19 -12.29 13.29
N ASN A 38 -4.86 -12.34 13.28
CA ASN A 38 -4.10 -13.43 13.87
C ASN A 38 -4.34 -13.53 15.39
N GLU A 39 -4.38 -12.40 16.11
CA GLU A 39 -4.71 -12.38 17.53
C GLU A 39 -6.11 -12.93 17.81
N ILE A 40 -7.11 -12.57 17.00
CA ILE A 40 -8.47 -13.11 17.13
C ILE A 40 -8.46 -14.61 16.87
N SER A 41 -7.74 -15.08 15.84
CA SER A 41 -7.64 -16.52 15.51
C SER A 41 -7.05 -17.31 16.68
N GLN A 42 -5.99 -16.79 17.29
CA GLN A 42 -5.36 -17.41 18.45
C GLN A 42 -6.33 -17.49 19.65
N LYS A 43 -7.08 -16.41 19.94
CA LYS A 43 -8.06 -16.39 21.02
C LYS A 43 -9.21 -17.39 20.79
N VAL A 44 -9.73 -17.45 19.57
CA VAL A 44 -10.77 -18.43 19.19
C VAL A 44 -10.26 -19.86 19.35
N ASN A 45 -9.03 -20.14 18.92
CA ASN A 45 -8.42 -21.46 19.07
C ASN A 45 -8.16 -21.83 20.54
N GLN A 46 -7.79 -20.87 21.39
CA GLN A 46 -7.61 -21.09 22.84
C GLN A 46 -8.95 -21.37 23.55
N MET A 47 -10.02 -20.65 23.19
CA MET A 47 -11.37 -20.90 23.73
C MET A 47 -11.90 -22.29 23.37
N SER A 48 -11.37 -22.87 22.31
CA SER A 48 -11.78 -24.16 21.77
C SER A 48 -11.49 -25.35 22.71
N GLY A 49 -10.61 -25.17 23.71
CA GLY A 49 -10.39 -26.13 24.80
C GLY A 49 -11.43 -26.07 25.93
N TYR A 50 -12.27 -25.02 25.98
CA TYR A 50 -13.27 -24.82 27.03
C TYR A 50 -14.70 -25.11 26.58
N TRP A 51 -14.96 -25.12 25.27
CA TRP A 51 -16.28 -25.42 24.68
C TRP A 51 -16.17 -26.63 23.77
N GLU A 52 -16.63 -27.79 24.26
CA GLU A 52 -16.86 -29.00 23.45
C GLU A 52 -18.35 -29.11 23.08
N GLY A 53 -18.65 -29.45 21.82
CA GLY A 53 -20.00 -29.69 21.31
C GLY A 53 -20.38 -28.87 20.06
N GLU A 54 -21.58 -29.10 19.53
CA GLU A 54 -22.07 -28.49 18.27
C GLU A 54 -21.98 -26.96 18.22
N ALA A 55 -22.12 -26.27 19.36
CA ALA A 55 -22.02 -24.81 19.43
C ALA A 55 -20.59 -24.32 19.16
N ALA A 56 -19.58 -25.06 19.61
CA ALA A 56 -18.17 -24.76 19.35
C ALA A 56 -17.83 -24.97 17.88
N ASP A 57 -18.33 -26.06 17.28
CA ASP A 57 -18.10 -26.35 15.86
C ASP A 57 -18.80 -25.34 14.94
N ARG A 58 -19.99 -24.85 15.31
CA ARG A 58 -20.63 -23.72 14.61
C ARG A 58 -19.82 -22.44 14.72
N ALA A 59 -19.32 -22.12 15.91
CA ALA A 59 -18.52 -20.91 16.14
C ALA A 59 -17.20 -20.96 15.33
N ARG A 60 -16.51 -22.11 15.30
CA ARG A 60 -15.30 -22.33 14.49
C ARG A 60 -15.58 -22.17 12.99
N ASN A 61 -16.63 -22.81 12.49
CA ASN A 61 -17.00 -22.74 11.08
C ASN A 61 -17.39 -21.31 10.65
N LEU A 62 -18.13 -20.58 11.50
CA LEU A 62 -18.47 -19.19 11.24
C LEU A 62 -17.21 -18.31 11.23
N TYR A 63 -16.31 -18.53 12.18
CA TYR A 63 -15.05 -17.80 12.27
C TYR A 63 -14.15 -18.04 11.06
N GLN A 64 -13.99 -19.30 10.63
CA GLN A 64 -13.20 -19.65 9.44
C GLN A 64 -13.72 -18.95 8.18
N LYS A 65 -15.04 -18.97 7.94
CA LYS A 65 -15.64 -18.27 6.80
C LYS A 65 -15.36 -16.77 6.83
N GLN A 66 -15.41 -16.16 8.02
CA GLN A 66 -15.09 -14.75 8.19
C GLN A 66 -13.61 -14.46 7.99
N GLN A 67 -12.73 -15.35 8.46
CA GLN A 67 -11.29 -15.26 8.25
C GLN A 67 -10.93 -15.31 6.77
N GLU A 68 -11.51 -16.23 5.99
CA GLU A 68 -11.29 -16.33 4.54
C GLU A 68 -11.74 -15.06 3.80
N ALA A 69 -12.91 -14.53 4.15
CA ALA A 69 -13.41 -13.28 3.56
C ALA A 69 -12.48 -12.09 3.87
N MET A 70 -12.01 -11.99 5.12
CA MET A 70 -11.09 -10.93 5.52
C MET A 70 -9.71 -11.05 4.86
N GLN A 71 -9.20 -12.28 4.67
CA GLN A 71 -7.94 -12.52 3.95
C GLN A 71 -8.04 -12.10 2.47
N LYS A 72 -9.17 -12.37 1.80
CA LYS A 72 -9.39 -11.90 0.42
C LYS A 72 -9.36 -10.38 0.31
N ILE A 73 -10.07 -9.70 1.21
CA ILE A 73 -10.10 -8.23 1.25
C ILE A 73 -8.69 -7.67 1.50
N LEU A 74 -7.93 -8.28 2.42
CA LEU A 74 -6.55 -7.87 2.67
C LEU A 74 -5.63 -8.09 1.47
N GLN A 75 -5.78 -9.19 0.74
CA GLN A 75 -5.05 -9.42 -0.52
C GLN A 75 -5.36 -8.35 -1.57
N GLU A 76 -6.63 -7.99 -1.76
CA GLU A 76 -7.01 -6.91 -2.67
C GLU A 76 -6.43 -5.57 -2.24
N LEU A 77 -6.50 -5.27 -0.93
CA LEU A 77 -5.98 -4.02 -0.37
C LEU A 77 -4.45 -3.90 -0.53
N LYS A 78 -3.71 -5.01 -0.44
CA LYS A 78 -2.25 -5.04 -0.67
C LYS A 78 -1.85 -4.61 -2.08
N GLY A 79 -2.72 -4.80 -3.07
CA GLY A 79 -2.43 -4.41 -4.45
C GLY A 79 -2.43 -2.90 -4.70
N TYR A 80 -3.07 -2.08 -3.84
CA TYR A 80 -3.15 -0.63 -4.05
C TYR A 80 -1.87 0.13 -3.68
N PRO A 81 -1.21 -0.13 -2.52
CA PRO A 81 0.07 0.47 -2.20
C PRO A 81 1.14 0.24 -3.27
N ASP A 82 1.22 -0.97 -3.82
CA ASP A 82 2.22 -1.32 -4.85
C ASP A 82 1.99 -0.54 -6.15
N LYS A 83 0.72 -0.31 -6.52
CA LYS A 83 0.36 0.54 -7.67
C LYS A 83 0.78 1.99 -7.44
N LEU A 84 0.53 2.53 -6.23
CA LEU A 84 0.91 3.91 -5.88
C LEU A 84 2.44 4.09 -5.94
N LEU A 85 3.19 3.10 -5.43
CA LEU A 85 4.65 3.10 -5.48
C LEU A 85 5.19 2.98 -6.91
N THR A 86 4.57 2.13 -7.73
CA THR A 86 4.94 1.98 -9.15
C THR A 86 4.76 3.30 -9.90
N ILE A 87 3.65 4.01 -9.69
CA ILE A 87 3.40 5.33 -10.30
C ILE A 87 4.47 6.34 -9.86
N SER A 88 4.79 6.38 -8.56
CA SER A 88 5.82 7.30 -8.04
C SER A 88 7.22 6.98 -8.56
N GLY A 89 7.57 5.69 -8.69
CA GLY A 89 8.87 5.26 -9.20
C GLY A 89 9.05 5.59 -10.67
N ASN A 90 8.03 5.29 -11.50
CA ASN A 90 8.02 5.63 -12.93
C ASN A 90 8.21 7.14 -13.15
N TYR A 91 7.57 7.97 -12.32
CA TYR A 91 7.71 9.42 -12.42
C TYR A 91 9.15 9.88 -12.12
N SER A 92 9.74 9.38 -11.01
CA SER A 92 11.12 9.70 -10.63
C SER A 92 12.14 9.33 -11.72
N THR A 93 11.98 8.16 -12.35
CA THR A 93 12.84 7.72 -13.45
C THR A 93 12.73 8.60 -14.69
N VAL A 94 11.51 8.99 -15.08
CA VAL A 94 11.28 9.89 -16.22
C VAL A 94 11.89 11.27 -15.97
N GLU A 95 11.73 11.80 -14.76
CA GLU A 95 12.31 13.10 -14.41
C GLU A 95 13.84 13.07 -14.42
N GLN A 96 14.45 12.01 -13.89
CA GLN A 96 15.90 11.84 -13.93
C GLN A 96 16.43 11.72 -15.37
N ALA A 97 15.71 11.03 -16.25
CA ALA A 97 16.05 10.95 -17.67
C ALA A 97 15.99 12.32 -18.36
N ASN A 98 14.93 13.09 -18.12
CA ASN A 98 14.76 14.45 -18.67
C ASN A 98 15.85 15.42 -18.17
N GLN A 99 16.25 15.32 -16.90
CA GLN A 99 17.34 16.15 -16.36
C GLN A 99 18.69 15.81 -16.98
N ASN A 100 18.97 14.53 -17.23
CA ASN A 100 20.18 14.08 -17.90
C ASN A 100 20.24 14.54 -19.37
N GLU A 101 19.12 14.45 -20.10
CA GLU A 101 19.02 14.95 -21.48
C GLU A 101 19.12 16.48 -21.55
N SER A 102 18.43 17.20 -20.66
CA SER A 102 18.50 18.66 -20.57
C SER A 102 19.90 19.16 -20.17
N GLY A 103 20.58 18.44 -19.27
CA GLY A 103 21.98 18.71 -18.91
C GLY A 103 22.93 18.49 -20.09
N GLY A 104 22.70 17.44 -20.89
CA GLY A 104 23.43 17.19 -22.13
C GLY A 104 23.20 18.25 -23.20
N LEU A 105 21.96 18.74 -23.34
CA LEU A 105 21.63 19.84 -24.25
C LEU A 105 22.25 21.17 -23.82
N LYS A 106 22.24 21.50 -22.52
CA LYS A 106 22.86 22.73 -21.97
C LYS A 106 24.39 22.76 -22.14
N ASN A 107 25.05 21.61 -22.13
CA ASN A 107 26.49 21.50 -22.34
C ASN A 107 26.93 21.63 -23.81
N ASN A 108 26.00 21.57 -24.77
CA ASN A 108 26.28 21.67 -26.20
C ASN A 108 26.01 23.06 -26.80
N ILE A 109 25.78 24.09 -25.96
CA ILE A 109 25.48 25.47 -26.38
C ILE A 109 26.59 26.47 -26.04
N LEU A 110 27.85 26.02 -25.96
CA LEU A 110 29.05 26.88 -25.88
C LEU A 110 30.09 26.44 -26.90
#